data_AF-A0A1B8XUL8-F1
#
_entry.id   AF-A0A1B8XUL8-F1
#
_cell.length_a   1.000
_cell.length_b   1.000
_cell.length_c   1.000
_cell.angle_alpha   90.00
_cell.angle_beta   90.00
_cell.angle_gamma   90.00
#
_symmetry.space_group_name_H-M   'P 1'
#
loop_
_entity.id
_entity.type
_entity.pdbx_description
1 polymer ?
#
loop_
_entity_poly.entity_id
_entity_poly.type
_entity_poly.pdbx_seq_one_letter_code
_entity_poly.pdbx_strand_id
1 'polypeptide(L)'
;MARRSQSSSQGENPLDPNYLPPHYKEYYRIAIDALAENGPEAYEQFLMEEGAPDFLCPNEVEHISRSLQRPPESGQENPYPDSVYGSQEDADGSSGTYWPMDSDTAAPELDLGWPTIYGFQGTEVTTLMHPPPPDNPTIKEEVRRMIRSAQQ
;
A
#
# COMPACT_ATOMS: atom_id res chain seq x y z
N MET A 1 17.58 0.34 -0.34
CA MET A 1 16.95 0.95 0.86
C MET A 1 15.51 1.27 0.53
N ALA A 2 14.55 0.53 1.06
CA ALA A 2 13.13 0.83 0.88
C ALA A 2 12.81 2.16 1.56
N ARG A 3 12.18 3.09 0.84
CA ARG A 3 11.75 4.37 1.40
C ARG A 3 10.67 4.10 2.45
N ARG A 4 10.78 4.77 3.61
CA ARG A 4 9.75 4.78 4.66
C ARG A 4 8.42 5.17 4.01
N SER A 5 7.36 4.38 4.23
CA SER A 5 6.01 4.74 3.79
C SER A 5 5.69 6.15 4.27
N GLN A 6 5.49 7.05 3.32
CA GLN A 6 5.05 8.43 3.55
C GLN A 6 3.53 8.40 3.76
N SER A 7 3.08 7.81 4.85
CA SER A 7 1.71 7.99 5.30
C SER A 7 1.62 9.41 5.85
N SER A 8 0.97 10.32 5.13
CA SER A 8 0.70 11.67 5.64
C SER A 8 -0.25 11.54 6.83
N SER A 9 0.27 11.74 8.05
CA SER A 9 -0.53 11.78 9.28
C SER A 9 -1.14 13.17 9.52
N GLN A 10 -1.06 14.08 8.55
CA GLN A 10 -1.70 15.39 8.65
C GLN A 10 -3.22 15.22 8.58
N GLY A 11 -3.88 15.19 9.74
CA GLY A 11 -5.33 15.39 9.82
C GLY A 11 -6.11 14.37 10.63
N GLU A 12 -5.52 13.38 11.29
CA GLU A 12 -6.28 12.38 12.06
C GLU A 12 -6.64 12.81 13.50
N ASN A 13 -6.67 14.13 13.79
CA ASN A 13 -7.15 14.63 15.08
C ASN A 13 -8.57 15.19 14.94
N PRO A 14 -9.62 14.46 15.34
CA PRO A 14 -11.01 14.92 15.25
C PRO A 14 -11.32 16.13 16.14
N LEU A 15 -10.38 16.57 16.99
CA LEU A 15 -10.50 17.76 17.83
C LEU A 15 -9.83 19.01 17.21
N ASP A 16 -9.17 18.89 16.08
CA ASP A 16 -8.57 20.03 15.38
C ASP A 16 -9.69 20.90 14.79
N PRO A 17 -9.72 22.24 15.01
CA PRO A 17 -10.69 23.12 14.36
C PRO A 17 -10.59 23.13 12.82
N ASN A 18 -9.46 22.70 12.26
CA ASN A 18 -9.27 22.48 10.82
C ASN A 18 -9.42 21.01 10.40
N TYR A 19 -9.95 20.15 11.29
CA TYR A 19 -10.21 18.76 10.98
C TYR A 19 -11.23 18.68 9.83
N LEU A 20 -10.75 18.21 8.69
CA LEU A 20 -11.60 17.79 7.60
C LEU A 20 -11.75 16.26 7.72
N PRO A 21 -12.97 15.76 8.02
CA PRO A 21 -13.22 14.34 7.99
C PRO A 21 -12.80 13.77 6.64
N PRO A 22 -12.25 12.54 6.59
CA PRO A 22 -11.92 11.90 5.32
C PRO A 22 -13.18 11.75 4.48
N HIS A 23 -13.37 12.69 3.56
CA HIS A 23 -14.53 12.78 2.69
C HIS A 23 -14.15 12.21 1.33
N TYR A 24 -13.93 10.90 1.32
CA TYR A 24 -13.66 10.16 0.09
C TYR A 24 -14.94 10.05 -0.74
N LYS A 25 -14.83 10.38 -2.02
CA LYS A 25 -15.86 10.11 -3.02
C LYS A 25 -15.18 9.59 -4.28
N GLU A 26 -15.74 8.52 -4.83
CA GLU A 26 -15.13 7.81 -5.97
C GLU A 26 -14.92 8.72 -7.18
N TYR A 27 -15.87 9.61 -7.46
CA TYR A 27 -15.78 10.52 -8.59
C TYR A 27 -14.62 11.51 -8.48
N TYR A 28 -14.10 11.83 -7.28
CA TYR A 28 -12.89 12.65 -7.16
C TYR A 28 -11.68 11.94 -7.74
N ARG A 29 -11.54 10.63 -7.45
CA ARG A 29 -10.45 9.82 -7.97
C ARG A 29 -10.51 9.74 -9.50
N ILE A 30 -11.69 9.41 -10.04
CA ILE A 30 -11.88 9.25 -11.49
C ILE A 30 -11.69 10.59 -12.22
N ALA A 31 -12.16 11.71 -11.66
CA ALA A 31 -11.93 13.02 -12.25
C ALA A 31 -10.44 13.37 -12.32
N ILE A 32 -9.67 13.04 -11.27
CA ILE A 32 -8.21 13.24 -11.26
C ILE A 32 -7.51 12.31 -12.26
N ASP A 33 -7.97 11.07 -12.42
CA ASP A 33 -7.44 10.15 -13.44
C ASP A 33 -7.70 10.70 -14.84
N ALA A 34 -8.91 11.19 -15.12
CA ALA A 34 -9.25 11.83 -16.40
C ALA A 34 -8.37 13.06 -16.68
N LEU A 35 -8.13 13.90 -15.64
CA LEU A 35 -7.19 15.02 -15.73
C LEU A 35 -5.77 14.56 -16.05
N ALA A 36 -5.32 13.46 -15.45
CA ALA A 36 -3.95 12.96 -15.58
C ALA A 36 -3.68 12.30 -16.94
N GLU A 37 -4.67 11.61 -17.49
CA GLU A 37 -4.55 10.87 -18.74
C GLU A 37 -4.78 11.77 -19.97
N ASN A 38 -5.83 12.59 -19.92
CA ASN A 38 -6.38 13.28 -21.08
C ASN A 38 -6.41 14.81 -20.93
N GLY A 39 -6.01 15.34 -19.78
CA GLY A 39 -5.89 16.79 -19.54
C GLY A 39 -7.17 17.47 -19.03
N PRO A 40 -7.17 18.81 -18.96
CA PRO A 40 -8.21 19.59 -18.28
C PRO A 40 -9.58 19.50 -18.95
N GLU A 41 -9.63 19.36 -20.29
CA GLU A 41 -10.90 19.23 -21.01
C GLU A 41 -11.63 17.93 -20.63
N ALA A 42 -10.88 16.83 -20.44
CA ALA A 42 -11.45 15.56 -20.03
C ALA A 42 -11.95 15.57 -18.58
N TYR A 43 -11.27 16.33 -17.70
CA TYR A 43 -11.74 16.57 -16.33
C TYR A 43 -13.10 17.29 -16.32
N GLU A 44 -13.22 18.39 -17.08
CA GLU A 44 -14.48 19.15 -17.18
C GLU A 44 -15.61 18.31 -17.79
N GLN A 45 -15.30 17.55 -18.84
CA GLN A 45 -16.26 16.64 -19.48
C GLN A 45 -16.76 15.57 -18.49
N PHE A 46 -15.86 14.94 -17.74
CA PHE A 46 -16.22 13.93 -16.74
C PHE A 46 -17.15 14.51 -15.66
N LEU A 47 -16.84 15.70 -15.14
CA LEU A 47 -17.69 16.36 -14.14
C LEU A 47 -19.10 16.66 -14.68
N MET A 48 -19.20 17.07 -15.95
CA MET A 48 -20.48 17.34 -16.60
C MET A 48 -21.30 16.05 -16.78
N GLU A 49 -20.66 14.95 -17.19
CA GLU A 49 -21.32 13.65 -17.37
C GLU A 49 -21.78 13.04 -16.05
N GLU A 50 -20.95 13.12 -15.01
CA GLU A 50 -21.27 12.59 -13.66
C GLU A 50 -22.20 13.53 -12.86
N GLY A 51 -22.41 14.76 -13.32
CA GLY A 51 -23.16 15.79 -12.59
C GLY A 51 -22.50 16.20 -11.27
N ALA A 52 -21.18 16.07 -11.18
CA ALA A 52 -20.40 16.37 -10.00
C ALA A 52 -20.02 17.86 -9.95
N PRO A 53 -19.97 18.48 -8.76
CA PRO A 53 -19.48 19.85 -8.63
C PRO A 53 -17.97 19.90 -8.87
N ASP A 54 -17.54 20.98 -9.50
CA ASP A 54 -16.12 21.29 -9.63
C ASP A 54 -15.49 21.50 -8.24
N PHE A 55 -14.38 20.81 -7.99
CA PHE A 55 -13.71 20.77 -6.70
C PHE A 55 -12.23 21.15 -6.78
N LEU A 56 -11.67 21.33 -7.99
CA LEU A 56 -10.32 21.83 -8.20
C LEU A 56 -10.39 23.26 -8.71
N CYS A 57 -9.69 24.20 -8.09
CA CYS A 57 -9.60 25.54 -8.66
C CYS A 57 -8.68 25.55 -9.89
N PRO A 58 -8.79 26.55 -10.78
CA PRO A 58 -7.97 26.60 -12.01
C PRO A 58 -6.46 26.53 -11.76
N ASN A 59 -5.98 27.11 -10.66
CA ASN A 59 -4.56 27.02 -10.27
C ASN A 59 -4.16 25.60 -9.84
N GLU A 60 -5.05 24.84 -9.21
CA GLU A 60 -4.80 23.45 -8.81
C GLU A 60 -4.78 22.54 -10.03
N VAL A 61 -5.70 22.74 -10.97
CA VAL A 61 -5.70 22.02 -12.26
C VAL A 61 -4.37 22.25 -12.99
N GLU A 62 -3.96 23.52 -13.13
CA GLU A 62 -2.68 23.88 -13.76
C GLU A 62 -1.47 23.29 -13.01
N HIS A 63 -1.50 23.32 -11.67
CA HIS A 63 -0.44 22.77 -10.84
C HIS A 63 -0.31 21.26 -11.03
N ILE A 64 -1.42 20.52 -10.95
CA ILE A 64 -1.46 19.07 -11.15
C ILE A 64 -0.94 18.76 -12.55
N SER A 65 -1.48 19.39 -13.60
CA SER A 65 -1.05 19.15 -14.98
C SER A 65 0.45 19.38 -15.21
N ARG A 66 1.07 20.35 -14.51
CA ARG A 66 2.51 20.60 -14.59
C ARG A 66 3.35 19.61 -13.78
N SER A 67 2.81 19.14 -12.67
CA SER A 67 3.52 18.26 -11.72
C SER A 67 3.42 16.78 -12.07
N LEU A 68 2.52 16.40 -12.98
CA LEU A 68 2.40 15.03 -13.46
C LEU A 68 3.69 14.56 -14.13
N GLN A 69 4.31 13.55 -13.54
CA GLN A 69 5.42 12.82 -14.13
C GLN A 69 4.88 11.45 -14.52
N ARG A 70 4.85 11.16 -15.81
CA ARG A 70 4.57 9.80 -16.26
C ARG A 70 5.70 8.91 -15.74
N PRO A 71 5.39 7.81 -15.04
CA PRO A 71 6.39 6.81 -14.71
C PRO A 71 7.14 6.41 -15.98
N PRO A 72 8.46 6.19 -15.93
CA PRO A 72 9.17 5.69 -17.11
C PRO A 72 8.49 4.40 -17.56
N GLU A 73 8.03 4.39 -18.81
CA GLU A 73 7.56 3.17 -19.45
C GLU A 73 8.73 2.18 -19.40
N SER A 74 8.46 0.94 -19.00
CA SER A 74 9.43 -0.15 -18.78
C SER A 74 10.10 -0.65 -20.08
N GLY A 75 10.43 0.26 -21.00
CA GLY A 75 11.07 -0.02 -22.28
C GLY A 75 12.00 1.08 -22.79
N GLN A 76 12.24 2.17 -22.05
CA GLN A 76 13.27 3.14 -22.44
C GLN A 76 14.65 2.71 -21.96
N GLU A 77 15.30 1.95 -22.82
CA GLU A 77 16.69 1.51 -22.78
C GLU A 77 17.62 2.66 -22.36
N ASN A 78 18.28 2.50 -21.21
CA ASN A 78 19.34 3.40 -20.75
C ASN A 78 20.54 3.28 -21.71
N PRO A 79 21.07 4.38 -22.29
CA PRO A 79 22.17 4.31 -23.26
C PRO A 79 23.56 4.16 -22.61
N TYR A 80 23.69 3.43 -21.50
CA TYR A 80 24.99 3.13 -20.89
C TYR A 80 25.39 1.66 -21.15
N PRO A 81 26.28 1.39 -22.13
CA PRO A 81 26.78 0.06 -22.39
C PRO A 81 28.12 -0.10 -21.67
N ASP A 82 28.10 -0.43 -20.38
CA ASP A 82 29.25 -1.16 -19.80
C ASP A 82 28.91 -1.80 -18.46
N SER A 83 28.24 -2.95 -18.52
CA SER A 83 28.39 -3.96 -17.48
C SER A 83 28.25 -5.33 -18.12
N VAL A 84 29.40 -5.89 -18.45
CA VAL A 84 29.63 -7.27 -18.88
C VAL A 84 29.19 -8.22 -17.77
N TYR A 85 27.89 -8.50 -17.66
CA TYR A 85 27.33 -9.73 -17.10
C TYR A 85 25.88 -9.87 -17.60
N GLY A 86 25.71 -10.68 -18.64
CA GLY A 86 24.52 -11.46 -18.92
C GLY A 86 23.20 -10.69 -19.05
N SER A 87 22.90 -10.28 -20.27
CA SER A 87 21.54 -10.08 -20.76
C SER A 87 20.67 -11.31 -20.48
N GLN A 88 19.79 -11.19 -19.49
CA GLN A 88 18.48 -11.82 -19.55
C GLN A 88 17.45 -10.71 -19.33
N GLU A 89 16.93 -10.29 -20.47
CA GLU A 89 15.73 -9.51 -20.65
C GLU A 89 14.59 -10.22 -19.93
N ASP A 90 14.15 -9.67 -18.80
CA ASP A 90 12.79 -9.84 -18.26
C ASP A 90 12.51 -8.59 -17.44
N ALA A 91 12.40 -7.49 -18.17
CA ALA A 91 11.89 -6.21 -17.70
C ALA A 91 10.37 -6.27 -17.61
N ASP A 92 9.83 -7.17 -16.79
CA ASP A 92 8.48 -7.02 -16.27
C ASP A 92 8.43 -7.51 -14.82
N GLY A 93 8.63 -6.55 -13.91
CA GLY A 93 8.72 -6.81 -12.49
C GLY A 93 8.38 -5.57 -11.68
N SER A 94 7.40 -4.80 -12.15
CA SER A 94 6.86 -3.66 -11.42
C SER A 94 5.36 -3.82 -11.21
N SER A 95 4.99 -4.31 -10.02
CA SER A 95 3.79 -3.86 -9.31
C SER A 95 3.83 -4.45 -7.91
N GLY A 96 3.48 -3.66 -6.89
CA GLY A 96 3.35 -4.11 -5.50
C GLY A 96 2.18 -5.08 -5.25
N THR A 97 1.84 -5.91 -6.23
CA THR A 97 0.81 -6.94 -6.16
C THR A 97 1.47 -8.28 -6.47
N TYR A 98 1.63 -9.10 -5.44
CA TYR A 98 2.07 -10.49 -5.60
C TYR A 98 0.92 -11.27 -6.25
N TRP A 99 1.09 -11.71 -7.50
CA TRP A 99 0.18 -12.59 -8.23
C TRP A 99 0.67 -14.03 -8.08
N PRO A 100 0.15 -14.84 -7.14
CA PRO A 100 0.75 -16.14 -6.79
C PRO A 100 0.58 -17.20 -7.89
N MET A 101 -0.33 -16.98 -8.83
CA MET A 101 -0.65 -17.92 -9.91
C MET A 101 0.15 -17.67 -11.19
N ASP A 102 0.72 -16.46 -11.36
CA ASP A 102 1.41 -16.01 -12.57
C ASP A 102 2.88 -15.65 -12.27
N SER A 103 3.51 -16.45 -11.41
CA SER A 103 4.95 -16.35 -11.20
C SER A 103 5.67 -17.01 -12.37
N ASP A 104 6.14 -16.21 -13.33
CA ASP A 104 6.95 -16.68 -14.49
C ASP A 104 8.32 -17.22 -14.08
N THR A 105 8.74 -16.98 -12.83
CA THR A 105 9.91 -17.64 -12.23
C THR A 105 9.49 -18.94 -11.56
N ALA A 106 10.14 -20.04 -11.97
CA ALA A 106 9.99 -21.32 -11.29
C ALA A 106 10.33 -21.17 -9.80
N ALA A 107 9.55 -21.82 -8.94
CA ALA A 107 9.86 -21.87 -7.51
C ALA A 107 11.32 -22.34 -7.36
N PRO A 108 12.14 -21.66 -6.52
CA PRO A 108 13.55 -22.02 -6.38
C PRO A 108 13.68 -23.49 -6.00
N GLU A 109 14.65 -24.19 -6.59
CA GLU A 109 14.90 -25.60 -6.30
C GLU A 109 15.28 -25.76 -4.82
N LEU A 110 14.30 -26.16 -4.01
CA LEU A 110 14.50 -26.56 -2.62
C LEU A 110 15.05 -27.99 -2.59
N ASP A 111 16.27 -28.21 -3.07
CA ASP A 111 16.93 -29.54 -3.03
C ASP A 111 17.19 -30.03 -1.59
N LEU A 112 16.99 -29.14 -0.60
CA LEU A 112 17.07 -29.45 0.84
C LEU A 112 15.71 -29.34 1.57
N GLY A 113 14.61 -29.05 0.87
CA GLY A 113 13.30 -28.80 1.46
C GLY A 113 13.28 -27.59 2.43
N TRP A 114 12.12 -27.34 3.05
CA TRP A 114 12.09 -26.54 4.28
C TRP A 114 12.86 -27.32 5.36
N PRO A 115 13.66 -26.67 6.23
CA PRO A 115 14.28 -27.37 7.34
C PRO A 115 13.18 -28.09 8.09
N THR A 116 13.19 -29.42 8.00
CA THR A 116 12.17 -30.23 8.65
C THR A 116 12.43 -30.06 10.12
N ILE A 117 11.55 -29.35 10.81
CA ILE A 117 11.70 -29.04 12.22
C ILE A 117 11.42 -30.33 13.00
N TYR A 118 12.38 -31.25 12.98
CA TYR A 118 12.33 -32.44 13.82
C TYR A 118 12.50 -31.96 15.27
N GLY A 119 11.39 -31.94 16.01
CA GLY A 119 11.40 -31.68 17.45
C GLY A 119 10.75 -30.39 17.93
N PHE A 120 10.00 -29.66 17.10
CA PHE A 120 9.15 -28.59 17.64
C PHE A 120 7.91 -29.20 18.30
N GLN A 121 7.96 -29.39 19.63
CA GLN A 121 6.75 -29.50 20.41
C GLN A 121 6.07 -28.14 20.30
N GLY A 122 4.97 -28.06 19.54
CA GLY A 122 4.33 -26.80 19.15
C GLY A 122 4.26 -25.77 20.28
N THR A 123 4.50 -24.49 19.95
CA THR A 123 4.20 -23.41 20.88
C THR A 123 2.69 -23.30 21.04
N GLU A 124 2.20 -23.43 22.28
CA GLU A 124 0.84 -23.07 22.61
C GLU A 124 0.71 -21.55 22.54
N VAL A 125 -0.02 -21.05 21.54
CA VAL A 125 -0.28 -19.62 21.36
C VAL A 125 -1.72 -19.34 21.74
N THR A 126 -1.91 -18.53 22.78
CA THR A 126 -3.24 -18.01 23.16
C THR A 126 -3.37 -16.56 22.71
N THR A 127 -4.39 -16.28 21.88
CA THR A 127 -4.68 -14.93 21.39
C THR A 127 -5.73 -14.25 22.26
N LEU A 128 -5.48 -12.99 22.66
CA LEU A 128 -6.42 -12.15 23.41
C LEU A 128 -6.74 -10.88 22.64
N MET A 129 -7.97 -10.39 22.76
CA MET A 129 -8.54 -9.31 21.95
C MET A 129 -9.39 -8.34 22.78
N HIS A 130 -9.62 -7.13 22.27
CA HIS A 130 -10.42 -6.10 22.94
C HIS A 130 -11.46 -5.50 21.97
N PRO A 131 -12.77 -5.57 22.27
CA PRO A 131 -13.39 -6.10 23.50
C PRO A 131 -13.26 -7.65 23.62
N PRO A 132 -13.21 -8.21 24.84
CA PRO A 132 -13.05 -9.65 25.05
C PRO A 132 -14.33 -10.43 24.68
N PRO A 133 -14.21 -11.65 24.15
CA PRO A 133 -15.32 -12.61 24.07
C PRO A 133 -15.91 -12.95 25.46
N PRO A 134 -17.16 -13.46 25.54
CA PRO A 134 -17.86 -13.72 26.80
C PRO A 134 -17.09 -14.59 27.82
N ASP A 135 -16.28 -15.52 27.31
CA ASP A 135 -15.56 -16.52 28.12
C ASP A 135 -14.05 -16.24 28.24
N ASN A 136 -13.58 -15.08 27.79
CA ASN A 136 -12.15 -14.74 27.75
C ASN A 136 -11.83 -13.56 28.68
N PRO A 137 -10.69 -13.60 29.41
CA PRO A 137 -10.24 -12.47 30.20
C PRO A 137 -9.84 -11.29 29.30
N THR A 138 -9.91 -10.07 29.83
CA THR A 138 -9.33 -8.91 29.14
C THR A 138 -7.82 -9.03 29.07
N ILE A 139 -7.21 -8.42 28.04
CA ILE A 139 -5.74 -8.31 27.92
C ILE A 139 -5.14 -7.71 29.20
N LYS A 140 -5.81 -6.73 29.80
CA LYS A 140 -5.38 -6.06 31.04
C LYS A 140 -5.36 -6.99 32.25
N GLU A 141 -6.36 -7.86 32.38
CA GLU A 141 -6.44 -8.84 33.47
C GLU A 141 -5.40 -9.93 33.32
N GLU A 142 -5.18 -10.40 32.09
CA GLU A 142 -4.18 -11.41 31.79
C GLU A 142 -2.76 -10.93 32.13
N VAL A 143 -2.38 -9.73 31.68
CA VAL A 143 -1.06 -9.15 32.00
C VAL A 143 -0.88 -9.02 33.51
N ARG A 144 -1.90 -8.57 34.24
CA ARG A 144 -1.84 -8.49 35.71
C ARG A 144 -1.67 -9.85 36.37
N ARG A 145 -2.33 -10.88 35.85
CA ARG A 145 -2.21 -12.27 36.31
C ARG A 145 -0.77 -12.76 36.11
N MET A 146 -0.21 -12.61 34.92
CA MET A 146 1.16 -13.01 34.59
C MET A 146 2.20 -12.35 35.49
N ILE A 147 2.06 -11.05 35.76
CA ILE A 147 2.98 -10.31 36.64
C ILE A 147 2.91 -10.86 38.07
N ARG A 148 1.72 -11.19 38.58
CA ARG A 148 1.56 -11.73 39.94
C ARG A 148 2.06 -13.17 40.08
N SER A 149 1.94 -13.97 39.02
CA SER A 149 2.37 -15.37 39.01
C SER A 149 3.83 -15.58 38.65
N ALA A 150 4.57 -14.53 38.27
CA ALA A 150 5.98 -14.63 37.95
C ALA A 150 6.79 -15.02 39.20
N GLN A 151 7.55 -16.10 39.08
CA GLN A 151 8.54 -16.56 40.07
C GLN A 151 9.91 -16.55 39.37
N GLN A 152 10.97 -16.21 40.11
CA GLN A 152 12.36 -16.22 39.62
C GLN A 152 12.98 -17.60 39.69
#